data_AF-A0A504Y8A5-F1
#
_entry.id   AF-A0A504Y8A5-F1
#
_cell.length_a   1.000
_cell.length_b   1.000
_cell.length_c   1.000
_cell.angle_alpha   90.00
_cell.angle_beta   90.00
_cell.angle_gamma   90.00
#
_symmetry.space_group_name_H-M   'P 1'
#
loop_
_entity.id
_entity.type
_entity.pdbx_description
1 polymer ?
#
loop_
_entity_poly.entity_id
_entity_poly.type
_entity_poly.pdbx_seq_one_letter_code
_entity_poly.pdbx_strand_id
1 'polypeptide(L)'
;MPFLNIRCVTWNVGDEAPPQADFRKLLGITAEKQPDVIGVALQEVVSDDAWRKALIAHTHPSGYVLIKSRNCWAIWMYVFVRRNLLPAITNIESESTPSGYAGVMGNKGGVSVRFEICGVNLIILSCHFTAHKENQRDRLNDYLDIINHQSFRDEDVNVILDHDYVFWMGDLNFRLENITKNEAEQLIVQNRLPELWKHDQLNIMKNKKLIFQDFNEGEVSFPPTFKFDKGTEIYDSRFIVDVFDHERRDLC
;
A
#
# COMPACT_ATOMS: atom_id res chain seq x y z
N MET A 1 -12.97 -4.72 27.35
CA MET A 1 -11.72 -4.00 27.04
C MET A 1 -12.02 -3.00 25.93
N PRO A 2 -11.51 -1.76 25.96
CA PRO A 2 -11.68 -0.88 24.81
C PRO A 2 -10.87 -1.45 23.64
N PHE A 3 -11.52 -1.57 22.48
CA PHE A 3 -10.86 -1.98 21.23
C PHE A 3 -10.22 -0.76 20.56
N LEU A 4 -8.95 -0.87 20.19
CA LEU A 4 -8.28 0.11 19.33
C LEU A 4 -8.74 -0.05 17.87
N ASN A 5 -9.04 1.07 17.22
CA ASN A 5 -9.47 1.11 15.82
C ASN A 5 -8.33 1.66 14.98
N ILE A 6 -7.84 0.86 14.04
CA ILE A 6 -6.72 1.23 13.19
C ILE A 6 -7.22 1.42 11.77
N ARG A 7 -6.84 2.54 11.14
CA ARG A 7 -7.13 2.84 9.74
C ARG A 7 -5.83 2.77 8.95
N CYS A 8 -5.75 1.83 8.02
CA CYS A 8 -4.66 1.72 7.07
C CYS A 8 -5.13 2.24 5.70
N VAL A 9 -4.34 3.11 5.09
CA VAL A 9 -4.58 3.68 3.76
C VAL A 9 -3.31 3.50 2.94
N THR A 10 -3.42 2.89 1.77
CA THR A 10 -2.33 2.87 0.78
C THR A 10 -2.77 3.56 -0.50
N TRP A 11 -1.88 4.34 -1.11
CA TRP A 11 -2.14 5.03 -2.38
C TRP A 11 -0.86 5.24 -3.18
N ASN A 12 -0.77 4.60 -4.35
CA ASN A 12 0.20 4.99 -5.36
C ASN A 12 -0.28 6.30 -6.03
N VAL A 13 0.42 7.40 -5.76
CA VAL A 13 0.01 8.74 -6.16
C VAL A 13 0.48 9.12 -7.56
N GLY A 14 1.21 8.24 -8.25
CA GLY A 14 1.54 8.40 -9.67
C GLY A 14 2.30 9.69 -9.99
N ASP A 15 3.22 10.10 -9.10
CA ASP A 15 3.99 11.34 -9.15
C ASP A 15 3.18 12.64 -8.98
N GLU A 16 1.89 12.55 -8.65
CA GLU A 16 1.01 13.70 -8.49
C GLU A 16 1.11 14.35 -7.10
N ALA A 17 0.85 15.65 -7.06
CA ALA A 17 0.68 16.40 -5.82
C ALA A 17 -0.62 15.96 -5.10
N PRO A 18 -0.74 16.19 -3.77
CA PRO A 18 -1.99 15.93 -3.08
C PRO A 18 -3.15 16.69 -3.73
N PRO A 19 -4.32 16.05 -3.92
CA PRO A 19 -5.47 16.75 -4.48
C PRO A 19 -5.92 17.86 -3.53
N GLN A 20 -6.55 18.91 -4.07
CA GLN A 20 -7.22 19.95 -3.27
C GLN A 20 -8.50 19.45 -2.60
N ALA A 21 -8.94 18.22 -2.91
CA ALA A 21 -10.13 17.62 -2.35
C ALA A 21 -9.94 17.23 -0.87
N ASP A 22 -11.03 17.27 -0.11
CA ASP A 22 -11.05 16.79 1.27
C ASP A 22 -11.01 15.26 1.33
N PHE A 23 -9.92 14.71 1.83
CA PHE A 23 -9.75 13.27 2.00
C PHE A 23 -9.92 12.80 3.46
N ARG A 24 -10.59 13.55 4.34
CA ARG A 24 -10.96 13.09 5.70
C ARG A 24 -11.79 11.81 5.69
N LYS A 25 -12.65 11.62 4.68
CA LYS A 25 -13.40 10.37 4.48
C LYS A 25 -12.46 9.19 4.21
N LEU A 26 -11.43 9.38 3.37
CA LEU A 26 -10.40 8.36 3.10
C LEU A 26 -9.65 7.98 4.39
N LEU A 27 -9.36 8.97 5.23
CA LEU A 27 -8.69 8.79 6.52
C LEU A 27 -9.61 8.24 7.62
N GLY A 28 -10.90 8.00 7.35
CA GLY A 28 -11.87 7.51 8.33
C GLY A 28 -12.26 8.53 9.41
N ILE A 29 -11.85 9.79 9.26
CA ILE A 29 -12.08 10.86 10.26
C ILE A 29 -13.57 11.23 10.34
N THR A 30 -14.32 11.09 9.24
CA THR A 30 -15.75 11.40 9.18
C THR A 30 -16.64 10.22 9.60
N ALA A 31 -16.07 9.09 10.02
CA ALA A 31 -16.85 7.94 10.49
C ALA A 31 -17.45 8.22 11.87
N GLU A 32 -18.57 7.55 12.20
CA GLU A 32 -19.18 7.61 13.53
C GLU A 32 -18.18 7.20 14.62
N LYS A 33 -17.46 6.10 14.38
CA LYS A 33 -16.31 5.66 15.17
C LYS A 33 -15.02 5.97 14.42
N GLN A 34 -14.45 7.15 14.65
CA GLN A 34 -13.18 7.54 14.01
C GLN A 34 -11.99 6.77 14.63
N PRO A 35 -10.94 6.49 13.85
CA PRO A 35 -9.83 5.64 14.27
C PRO A 35 -9.04 6.21 15.46
N ASP A 36 -8.32 5.33 16.13
CA ASP A 36 -7.35 5.65 17.19
C ASP A 36 -5.96 5.87 16.59
N VAL A 37 -5.64 5.09 15.55
CA VAL A 37 -4.40 5.16 14.77
C VAL A 37 -4.74 5.23 13.28
N ILE A 38 -4.05 6.09 12.53
CA ILE A 38 -4.13 6.20 11.07
C ILE A 38 -2.73 5.99 10.49
N GLY A 39 -2.53 4.90 9.75
CA GLY A 39 -1.36 4.67 8.90
C GLY A 39 -1.66 5.05 7.45
N VAL A 40 -0.87 5.96 6.88
CA VAL A 40 -0.96 6.37 5.47
C VAL A 40 0.33 6.00 4.75
N ALA A 41 0.23 5.09 3.80
CA ALA A 41 1.27 4.64 2.90
C ALA A 41 1.08 5.27 1.52
N LEU A 42 2.09 5.99 1.03
CA LEU A 42 2.08 6.56 -0.32
C LEU A 42 3.23 5.96 -1.15
N GLN A 43 2.98 5.67 -2.41
CA GLN A 43 4.01 5.25 -3.38
C GLN A 43 4.09 6.26 -4.54
N GLU A 44 5.24 6.39 -5.19
CA GLU A 44 5.47 7.38 -6.28
C GLU A 44 5.27 8.84 -5.81
N VAL A 45 5.73 9.15 -4.59
CA VAL A 45 5.71 10.51 -4.06
C VAL A 45 6.90 11.31 -4.61
N VAL A 46 6.61 12.40 -5.32
CA VAL A 46 7.62 13.38 -5.77
C VAL A 46 7.95 14.42 -4.69
N SER A 47 6.94 14.92 -3.97
CA SER A 47 7.10 15.96 -2.96
C SER A 47 6.45 15.58 -1.63
N ASP A 48 7.26 15.09 -0.69
CA ASP A 48 6.79 14.76 0.66
C ASP A 48 6.28 16.00 1.40
N ASP A 49 6.92 17.16 1.27
CA ASP A 49 6.51 18.35 2.01
C ASP A 49 5.05 18.75 1.69
N ALA A 50 4.64 18.64 0.42
CA ALA A 50 3.26 18.89 0.02
C ALA A 50 2.30 17.87 0.63
N TRP A 51 2.61 16.57 0.50
CA TRP A 51 1.78 15.49 1.02
C TRP A 51 1.66 15.52 2.54
N ARG A 52 2.78 15.68 3.26
CA ARG A 52 2.82 15.79 4.72
C ARG A 52 1.99 16.98 5.21
N LYS A 53 2.14 18.16 4.58
CA LYS A 53 1.32 19.34 4.92
C LYS A 53 -0.16 19.09 4.70
N ALA A 54 -0.53 18.48 3.58
CA ALA A 54 -1.92 18.17 3.28
C ALA A 54 -2.50 17.16 4.28
N LEU A 55 -1.77 16.09 4.62
CA LEU A 55 -2.19 15.11 5.62
C LEU A 55 -2.35 15.75 7.02
N ILE A 56 -1.39 16.58 7.45
CA ILE A 56 -1.47 17.29 8.73
C ILE A 56 -2.67 18.25 8.76
N ALA A 57 -2.92 18.99 7.67
CA ALA A 57 -4.05 19.93 7.59
C ALA A 57 -5.42 19.24 7.77
N HIS A 58 -5.58 18.00 7.32
CA HIS A 58 -6.83 17.24 7.47
C HIS A 58 -6.91 16.47 8.81
N THR A 59 -5.78 16.07 9.38
CA THR A 59 -5.72 15.23 10.60
C THR A 59 -5.68 16.06 11.88
N HIS A 60 -4.87 17.13 11.93
CA HIS A 60 -4.62 17.92 13.14
C HIS A 60 -5.89 18.58 13.72
N PRO A 61 -6.79 19.21 12.92
CA PRO A 61 -8.04 19.77 13.44
C PRO A 61 -8.96 18.73 14.09
N SER A 62 -8.79 17.45 13.73
CA SER A 62 -9.57 16.33 14.26
C SER A 62 -8.90 15.66 15.47
N GLY A 63 -7.84 16.27 16.02
CA GLY A 63 -7.19 15.82 17.24
C GLY A 63 -6.14 14.73 17.05
N TYR A 64 -5.64 14.52 15.84
CA TYR A 64 -4.55 13.58 15.58
C TYR A 64 -3.17 14.27 15.58
N VAL A 65 -2.14 13.50 15.90
CA VAL A 65 -0.74 13.93 15.91
C VAL A 65 0.08 12.91 15.11
N LEU A 66 0.94 13.41 14.22
CA LEU A 66 1.93 12.58 13.51
C LEU A 66 3.01 12.13 14.50
N ILE A 67 3.09 10.84 14.79
CA ILE A 67 4.10 10.29 15.72
C ILE A 67 5.38 9.88 14.99
N LYS A 68 5.28 9.50 13.71
CA LYS A 68 6.42 9.12 12.89
C LYS A 68 6.07 9.23 11.41
N SER A 69 7.04 9.68 10.63
CA SER A 69 7.09 9.47 9.19
C SER A 69 8.42 8.84 8.81
N ARG A 70 8.42 8.02 7.76
CA ARG A 70 9.62 7.36 7.22
C ARG A 70 9.43 7.15 5.72
N ASN A 71 10.54 7.14 4.99
CA ASN A 71 10.54 6.87 3.56
C ASN A 71 11.64 5.91 3.12
N CYS A 72 11.43 5.30 1.96
CA CYS A 72 12.43 4.58 1.16
C CYS A 72 12.21 5.00 -0.29
N TRP A 73 13.09 5.86 -0.80
CA TRP A 73 12.87 6.63 -2.04
C TRP A 73 11.49 7.31 -2.07
N ALA A 74 10.67 7.01 -3.08
CA ALA A 74 9.34 7.56 -3.31
C ALA A 74 8.22 6.82 -2.55
N ILE A 75 8.58 5.92 -1.63
CA ILE A 75 7.65 5.21 -0.74
C ILE A 75 7.66 5.92 0.61
N TRP A 76 6.51 6.43 1.04
CA TRP A 76 6.35 7.14 2.30
C TRP A 76 5.35 6.46 3.22
N MET A 77 5.63 6.47 4.51
CA MET A 77 4.71 6.09 5.58
C MET A 77 4.54 7.25 6.55
N TYR A 78 3.31 7.50 6.95
CA TYR A 78 2.94 8.46 7.98
C TYR A 78 2.01 7.77 8.98
N VAL A 79 2.36 7.80 10.27
CA VAL A 79 1.53 7.24 11.33
C VAL A 79 1.05 8.36 12.24
N PHE A 80 -0.26 8.53 12.28
CA PHE A 80 -0.95 9.48 13.13
C PHE A 80 -1.69 8.74 14.24
N VAL A 81 -1.73 9.32 15.44
CA VAL A 81 -2.51 8.79 16.57
C VAL A 81 -3.37 9.89 17.17
N ARG A 82 -4.49 9.54 17.80
CA ARG A 82 -5.25 10.53 18.57
C ARG A 82 -4.42 11.10 19.72
N ARG A 83 -4.52 12.42 19.93
CA ARG A 83 -3.73 13.16 20.93
C ARG A 83 -3.88 12.61 22.35
N ASN A 84 -5.08 12.14 22.72
CA ASN A 84 -5.34 11.57 24.05
C ASN A 84 -4.64 10.21 24.29
N LEU A 85 -4.18 9.53 23.24
CA LEU A 85 -3.44 8.27 23.34
C LEU A 85 -1.94 8.46 23.45
N LEU A 86 -1.40 9.67 23.17
CA LEU A 86 0.04 9.93 23.22
C LEU A 86 0.74 9.48 24.51
N PRO A 87 0.18 9.64 25.72
CA PRO A 87 0.83 9.16 26.95
C PRO A 87 1.01 7.64 27.02
N ALA A 88 0.27 6.89 26.21
CA ALA A 88 0.34 5.43 26.13
C ALA A 88 1.19 4.93 24.94
N ILE A 89 1.77 5.83 24.15
CA ILE A 89 2.64 5.48 23.02
C ILE A 89 4.10 5.47 23.47
N THR A 90 4.79 4.35 23.25
CA THR A 90 6.21 4.16 23.55
C THR A 90 6.92 3.47 22.39
N ASN A 91 8.25 3.34 22.49
CA ASN A 91 9.06 2.50 21.60
C ASN A 91 8.84 2.72 20.09
N ILE A 92 8.70 4.00 19.67
CA ILE A 92 8.49 4.37 18.27
C ILE A 92 9.78 4.18 17.48
N GLU A 93 9.77 3.29 16.49
CA GLU A 93 10.88 3.00 15.59
C GLU A 93 10.41 2.90 14.14
N SER A 94 11.34 2.92 13.19
CA SER A 94 11.01 2.81 11.77
C SER A 94 12.19 2.31 10.97
N GLU A 95 11.94 1.36 10.06
CA GLU A 95 12.97 0.80 9.20
C GLU A 95 12.64 0.96 7.71
N SER A 96 13.63 0.69 6.87
CA SER A 96 13.49 0.74 5.41
C SER A 96 14.38 -0.28 4.73
N THR A 97 13.83 -1.03 3.78
CA THR A 97 14.57 -1.99 2.97
C THR A 97 14.52 -1.55 1.51
N PRO A 98 15.66 -1.10 0.96
CA PRO A 98 15.74 -0.83 -0.46
C PRO A 98 15.70 -2.12 -1.31
N SER A 99 14.92 -2.17 -2.40
CA SER A 99 14.94 -3.27 -3.37
C SER A 99 14.99 -2.78 -4.84
N GLY A 100 15.41 -3.65 -5.77
CA GLY A 100 15.58 -3.31 -7.19
C GLY A 100 16.72 -4.08 -7.87
N TYR A 101 16.96 -3.82 -9.17
CA TYR A 101 18.03 -4.49 -9.90
C TYR A 101 19.39 -4.20 -9.24
N ALA A 102 20.10 -5.25 -8.86
CA ALA A 102 21.35 -5.20 -8.09
C ALA A 102 21.25 -4.50 -6.71
N GLY A 103 20.06 -4.42 -6.09
CA GLY A 103 19.88 -3.95 -4.71
C GLY A 103 20.08 -2.45 -4.45
N VAL A 104 20.38 -1.65 -5.49
CA VAL A 104 20.70 -0.21 -5.34
C VAL A 104 20.09 0.66 -6.46
N MET A 105 19.62 0.07 -7.56
CA MET A 105 19.03 0.81 -8.69
C MET A 105 17.53 0.51 -8.81
N GLY A 106 16.70 1.30 -8.12
CA GLY A 106 15.24 1.12 -8.12
C GLY A 106 14.51 2.06 -7.18
N ASN A 107 13.20 2.24 -7.39
CA ASN A 107 12.29 2.95 -6.50
C ASN A 107 11.33 1.97 -5.77
N LYS A 108 11.81 0.74 -5.53
CA LYS A 108 11.04 -0.41 -5.03
C LYS A 108 11.57 -0.83 -3.68
N GLY A 109 10.74 -1.28 -2.76
CA GLY A 109 11.21 -1.66 -1.43
C GLY A 109 10.12 -1.59 -0.39
N GLY A 110 10.52 -1.47 0.87
CA GLY A 110 9.62 -1.41 2.02
C GLY A 110 10.01 -0.37 3.05
N VAL A 111 9.02 0.17 3.75
CA VAL A 111 9.16 1.02 4.93
C VAL A 111 8.25 0.49 6.02
N SER A 112 8.72 0.52 7.25
CA SER A 112 7.90 0.21 8.42
C SER A 112 7.96 1.31 9.45
N VAL A 113 6.89 1.42 10.23
CA VAL A 113 6.84 2.16 11.48
C VAL A 113 6.26 1.23 12.53
N ARG A 114 7.00 1.01 13.61
CA ARG A 114 6.53 0.28 14.79
C ARG A 114 6.44 1.18 16.00
N PHE A 115 5.55 0.84 16.91
CA PHE A 115 5.36 1.52 18.18
C PHE A 115 4.60 0.59 19.13
N GLU A 116 4.74 0.84 20.42
CA GLU A 116 3.92 0.21 21.44
C GLU A 116 2.77 1.14 21.83
N ILE A 117 1.58 0.58 22.00
CA ILE A 117 0.41 1.30 22.52
C ILE A 117 -0.26 0.46 23.60
N CYS A 118 -0.31 0.98 24.83
CA CYS A 118 -0.93 0.28 25.97
C CYS A 118 -0.38 -1.15 26.19
N GLY A 119 0.94 -1.36 26.01
CA GLY A 119 1.56 -2.69 26.13
C GLY A 119 1.41 -3.60 24.91
N VAL A 120 0.80 -3.12 23.81
CA VAL A 120 0.64 -3.88 22.56
C VAL A 120 1.64 -3.36 21.52
N ASN A 121 2.46 -4.25 20.98
CA ASN A 121 3.44 -3.95 19.95
C ASN A 121 2.78 -3.99 18.57
N LEU A 122 2.76 -2.84 17.89
CA LEU A 122 2.16 -2.69 16.56
C LEU A 122 3.24 -2.31 15.55
N ILE A 123 3.11 -2.85 14.33
CA ILE A 123 3.90 -2.43 13.18
C ILE A 123 3.00 -2.23 11.95
N ILE A 124 3.23 -1.12 11.24
CA ILE A 124 2.56 -0.82 9.97
C ILE A 124 3.65 -0.68 8.90
N LEU A 125 3.50 -1.44 7.82
CA LEU A 125 4.44 -1.50 6.70
C LEU A 125 3.79 -1.01 5.41
N SER A 126 4.57 -0.28 4.62
CA SER A 126 4.29 0.09 3.23
C SER A 126 5.32 -0.57 2.34
N CYS A 127 4.92 -1.01 1.15
CA CYS A 127 5.86 -1.42 0.12
C CYS A 127 5.49 -0.88 -1.26
N HIS A 128 6.46 -0.94 -2.16
CA HIS A 128 6.26 -0.82 -3.59
C HIS A 128 7.08 -1.93 -4.23
N PHE A 129 6.44 -3.02 -4.64
CA PHE A 129 7.12 -4.19 -5.20
C PHE A 129 7.37 -4.04 -6.70
N THR A 130 8.27 -4.88 -7.22
CA THR A 130 8.68 -4.92 -8.62
C THR A 130 7.47 -5.01 -9.55
N ALA A 131 7.41 -4.06 -10.48
CA ALA A 131 6.31 -3.90 -11.43
C ALA A 131 6.37 -4.93 -12.56
N HIS A 132 5.35 -4.90 -13.42
CA HIS A 132 5.16 -5.77 -14.59
C HIS A 132 4.76 -7.21 -14.26
N LYS A 133 3.98 -7.82 -15.15
CA LYS A 133 3.25 -9.06 -14.87
C LYS A 133 4.20 -10.25 -14.68
N GLU A 134 5.24 -10.31 -15.49
CA GLU A 134 6.26 -11.34 -15.58
C GLU A 134 7.17 -11.45 -14.34
N ASN A 135 7.29 -10.39 -13.55
CA ASN A 135 8.25 -10.29 -12.44
C ASN A 135 7.72 -10.88 -11.11
N GLN A 136 6.97 -11.97 -11.16
CA GLN A 136 6.38 -12.59 -9.96
C GLN A 136 7.47 -13.09 -8.99
N ARG A 137 8.57 -13.64 -9.53
CA ARG A 137 9.73 -14.07 -8.75
C ARG A 137 10.40 -12.89 -8.05
N ASP A 138 10.52 -11.75 -8.71
CA ASP A 138 11.15 -10.56 -8.11
C ASP A 138 10.30 -9.97 -7.01
N ARG A 139 8.96 -9.96 -7.15
CA ARG A 139 8.06 -9.58 -6.05
C ARG A 139 8.19 -10.50 -4.83
N LEU A 140 8.42 -11.80 -5.05
CA LEU A 140 8.73 -12.72 -3.95
C LEU A 140 10.05 -12.33 -3.26
N ASN A 141 11.08 -12.01 -4.03
CA ASN A 141 12.36 -11.56 -3.49
C ASN A 141 12.20 -10.24 -2.71
N ASP A 142 11.47 -9.26 -3.23
CA ASP A 142 11.17 -7.99 -2.54
C ASP A 142 10.52 -8.23 -1.17
N TYR A 143 9.54 -9.14 -1.11
CA TYR A 143 8.89 -9.54 0.14
C TYR A 143 9.88 -10.18 1.14
N LEU A 144 10.67 -11.15 0.67
CA LEU A 144 11.65 -11.84 1.49
C LEU A 144 12.75 -10.88 1.99
N ASP A 145 13.18 -9.94 1.16
CA ASP A 145 14.17 -8.94 1.52
C ASP A 145 13.66 -8.05 2.66
N ILE A 146 12.40 -7.62 2.62
CA ILE A 146 11.81 -6.82 3.71
C ILE A 146 11.72 -7.66 4.99
N ILE A 147 11.21 -8.89 4.92
CA ILE A 147 11.08 -9.78 6.08
C ILE A 147 12.45 -10.06 6.74
N ASN A 148 13.49 -10.29 5.94
CA ASN A 148 14.78 -10.74 6.44
C ASN A 148 15.71 -9.60 6.91
N HIS A 149 15.50 -8.36 6.45
CA HIS A 149 16.46 -7.27 6.69
C HIS A 149 15.94 -6.13 7.57
N GLN A 150 14.66 -6.09 7.94
CA GLN A 150 14.18 -5.10 8.92
C GLN A 150 14.24 -5.66 10.34
N SER A 151 15.01 -4.99 11.18
CA SER A 151 15.14 -5.30 12.61
C SER A 151 15.04 -4.03 13.45
N PHE A 152 14.54 -4.16 14.69
CA PHE A 152 14.28 -3.07 15.63
C PHE A 152 15.15 -3.21 16.89
N ARG A 153 15.19 -2.20 17.76
CA ARG A 153 16.10 -2.24 18.92
C ARG A 153 15.60 -3.09 20.09
N ASP A 154 14.30 -3.32 20.15
CA ASP A 154 13.68 -4.17 21.17
C ASP A 154 14.06 -5.64 20.93
N GLU A 155 14.73 -6.28 21.88
CA GLU A 155 15.17 -7.67 21.74
C GLU A 155 14.01 -8.67 21.80
N ASP A 156 12.93 -8.32 22.52
CA ASP A 156 11.73 -9.17 22.62
C ASP A 156 10.85 -9.04 21.38
N VAL A 157 11.00 -7.96 20.61
CA VAL A 157 10.21 -7.65 19.41
C VAL A 157 11.12 -7.10 18.30
N ASN A 158 12.09 -7.92 17.90
CA ASN A 158 13.22 -7.50 17.08
C ASN A 158 12.90 -7.53 15.58
N VAL A 159 12.13 -8.49 15.10
CA VAL A 159 11.77 -8.59 13.67
C VAL A 159 10.30 -8.29 13.42
N ILE A 160 9.92 -8.13 12.15
CA ILE A 160 8.56 -7.76 11.75
C ILE A 160 7.51 -8.69 12.37
N LEU A 161 7.74 -10.00 12.33
CA LEU A 161 6.77 -11.01 12.76
C LEU A 161 6.73 -11.23 14.28
N ASP A 162 7.59 -10.58 15.06
CA ASP A 162 7.54 -10.63 16.53
C ASP A 162 6.44 -9.71 17.12
N HIS A 163 5.90 -8.80 16.32
CA HIS A 163 4.91 -7.82 16.77
C HIS A 163 3.53 -8.48 16.96
N ASP A 164 2.79 -8.04 17.98
CA ASP A 164 1.44 -8.55 18.27
C ASP A 164 0.47 -8.36 17.10
N TYR A 165 0.57 -7.23 16.38
CA TYR A 165 -0.16 -7.01 15.14
C TYR A 165 0.73 -6.39 14.06
N VAL A 166 0.70 -7.03 12.89
CA VAL A 166 1.43 -6.62 11.70
C VAL A 166 0.45 -6.20 10.61
N PHE A 167 0.49 -4.93 10.22
CA PHE A 167 -0.28 -4.41 9.09
C PHE A 167 0.63 -4.21 7.90
N TRP A 168 0.49 -5.03 6.87
CA TRP A 168 1.26 -4.90 5.63
C TRP A 168 0.38 -4.37 4.50
N MET A 169 0.71 -3.21 3.97
CA MET A 169 0.01 -2.58 2.85
C MET A 169 1.00 -2.01 1.83
N GLY A 170 0.51 -1.56 0.68
CA GLY A 170 1.36 -0.95 -0.33
C GLY A 170 0.87 -1.17 -1.75
N ASP A 171 1.70 -0.78 -2.71
CA ASP A 171 1.59 -1.23 -4.09
C ASP A 171 2.38 -2.55 -4.23
N LEU A 172 1.68 -3.66 -4.02
CA LEU A 172 2.27 -5.01 -4.12
C LEU A 172 2.53 -5.41 -5.58
N ASN A 173 2.01 -4.66 -6.56
CA ASN A 173 2.21 -4.88 -8.00
C ASN A 173 1.87 -6.28 -8.55
N PHE A 174 1.16 -7.12 -7.81
CA PHE A 174 0.61 -8.37 -8.33
C PHE A 174 -0.44 -8.09 -9.40
N ARG A 175 -0.44 -8.90 -10.45
CA ARG A 175 -1.29 -8.71 -11.64
C ARG A 175 -2.20 -9.92 -11.83
N LEU A 176 -3.18 -9.76 -12.71
CA LEU A 176 -3.97 -10.89 -13.20
C LEU A 176 -3.15 -11.75 -14.17
N GLU A 177 -3.26 -13.06 -14.03
CA GLU A 177 -2.56 -14.08 -14.81
C GLU A 177 -3.54 -15.08 -15.45
N ASN A 178 -3.18 -15.62 -16.61
CA ASN A 178 -4.02 -16.58 -17.36
C ASN A 178 -5.44 -16.07 -17.67
N ILE A 179 -5.60 -14.76 -17.89
CA ILE A 179 -6.84 -14.13 -18.35
C ILE A 179 -6.48 -12.99 -19.31
N THR A 180 -7.28 -12.81 -20.35
CA THR A 180 -7.14 -11.68 -21.28
C THR A 180 -7.80 -10.42 -20.72
N LYS A 181 -7.44 -9.25 -21.27
CA LYS A 181 -8.05 -7.96 -20.88
C LYS A 181 -9.57 -8.00 -21.06
N ASN A 182 -10.06 -8.46 -22.21
CA ASN A 182 -11.49 -8.50 -22.53
C ASN A 182 -12.27 -9.41 -21.56
N GLU A 183 -11.72 -10.59 -21.22
CA GLU A 183 -12.36 -11.48 -20.24
C GLU A 183 -12.39 -10.84 -18.84
N ALA A 184 -11.30 -10.19 -18.42
CA ALA A 184 -11.25 -9.47 -17.15
C ALA A 184 -12.30 -8.34 -17.09
N GLU A 185 -12.39 -7.53 -18.14
CA GLU A 185 -13.38 -6.46 -18.25
C GLU A 185 -14.82 -7.00 -18.24
N GLN A 186 -15.08 -8.12 -18.91
CA GLN A 186 -16.40 -8.77 -18.86
C GLN A 186 -16.76 -9.22 -17.45
N LEU A 187 -15.83 -9.83 -16.71
CA LEU A 187 -16.06 -10.23 -15.32
C LEU A 187 -16.32 -9.01 -14.43
N ILE A 188 -15.60 -7.91 -14.63
CA ILE A 188 -15.81 -6.64 -13.90
C ILE A 188 -17.22 -6.08 -14.19
N VAL A 189 -17.60 -5.96 -15.47
CA VAL A 189 -18.92 -5.44 -15.87
C VAL A 189 -20.06 -6.31 -15.35
N GLN A 190 -19.86 -7.64 -15.30
CA GLN A 190 -20.82 -8.59 -14.75
C GLN A 190 -20.81 -8.67 -13.21
N ASN A 191 -19.95 -7.88 -12.54
CA ASN A 191 -19.73 -7.94 -11.10
C ASN A 191 -19.36 -9.35 -10.58
N ARG A 192 -18.66 -10.15 -11.40
CA ARG A 192 -18.18 -11.49 -11.08
C ARG A 192 -16.76 -11.46 -10.52
N LEU A 193 -16.53 -10.58 -9.54
CA LEU A 193 -15.22 -10.35 -8.93
C LEU A 193 -14.59 -11.62 -8.30
N PRO A 194 -15.35 -12.51 -7.62
CA PRO A 194 -14.76 -13.74 -7.08
C PRO A 194 -14.13 -14.66 -8.14
N GLU A 195 -14.59 -14.58 -9.39
CA GLU A 195 -13.99 -15.34 -10.50
C GLU A 195 -12.73 -14.65 -11.02
N LEU A 196 -12.75 -13.31 -11.10
CA LEU A 196 -11.59 -12.50 -11.45
C LEU A 196 -10.41 -12.77 -10.50
N TRP A 197 -10.68 -12.85 -9.19
CA TRP A 197 -9.63 -13.03 -8.18
C TRP A 197 -8.97 -14.41 -8.16
N LYS A 198 -9.51 -15.39 -8.88
CA LYS A 198 -8.82 -16.68 -9.12
C LYS A 198 -7.59 -16.51 -10.00
N HIS A 199 -7.56 -15.44 -10.79
CA HIS A 199 -6.46 -15.08 -11.68
C HIS A 199 -5.45 -14.14 -11.02
N ASP A 200 -5.67 -13.71 -9.77
CA ASP A 200 -4.78 -12.80 -9.08
C ASP A 200 -3.50 -13.51 -8.60
N GLN A 201 -2.34 -12.99 -8.99
CA GLN A 201 -1.04 -13.57 -8.65
C GLN A 201 -0.77 -13.60 -7.15
N LEU A 202 -1.26 -12.62 -6.35
CA LEU A 202 -1.08 -12.61 -4.90
C LEU A 202 -1.83 -13.80 -4.27
N ASN A 203 -3.11 -13.98 -4.63
CA ASN A 203 -3.92 -15.10 -4.19
C ASN A 203 -3.31 -16.44 -4.58
N ILE A 204 -2.84 -16.57 -5.82
CA ILE A 204 -2.15 -17.78 -6.29
C ILE A 204 -0.91 -18.07 -5.42
N MET A 205 -0.10 -17.06 -5.09
CA MET A 205 1.10 -17.23 -4.29
C MET A 205 0.80 -17.53 -2.81
N LYS A 206 -0.22 -16.89 -2.22
CA LYS A 206 -0.71 -17.20 -0.87
C LYS A 206 -1.20 -18.65 -0.78
N ASN A 207 -1.98 -19.11 -1.77
CA ASN A 207 -2.46 -20.48 -1.85
C ASN A 207 -1.33 -21.51 -2.01
N LYS A 208 -0.26 -21.15 -2.72
CA LYS A 208 0.98 -21.95 -2.81
C LYS A 208 1.87 -21.85 -1.57
N LYS A 209 1.46 -21.09 -0.55
CA LYS A 209 2.22 -20.82 0.67
C LYS A 209 3.61 -20.24 0.40
N LEU A 210 3.73 -19.36 -0.60
CA LEU A 210 5.01 -18.73 -0.93
C LEU A 210 5.21 -17.38 -0.23
N ILE A 211 4.11 -16.71 0.12
CA ILE A 211 4.12 -15.33 0.62
C ILE A 211 2.96 -15.16 1.61
N PHE A 212 3.13 -14.29 2.60
CA PHE A 212 2.05 -13.85 3.49
C PHE A 212 1.28 -15.01 4.20
N GLN A 213 1.96 -16.09 4.60
CA GLN A 213 1.31 -17.29 5.15
C GLN A 213 0.51 -17.00 6.45
N ASP A 214 1.05 -16.14 7.32
CA ASP A 214 0.43 -15.79 8.61
C ASP A 214 -0.42 -14.52 8.54
N PHE A 215 -0.66 -14.00 7.32
CA PHE A 215 -1.42 -12.79 7.11
C PHE A 215 -2.83 -13.08 6.62
N ASN A 216 -3.77 -12.31 7.14
CA ASN A 216 -5.15 -12.32 6.69
C ASN A 216 -5.43 -11.09 5.83
N GLU A 217 -6.13 -11.31 4.72
CA GLU A 217 -6.63 -10.25 3.85
C GLU A 217 -8.15 -10.32 3.83
N GLY A 218 -8.82 -9.19 3.95
CA GLY A 218 -10.27 -9.13 3.85
C GLY A 218 -10.77 -9.51 2.45
N GLU A 219 -12.05 -9.83 2.33
CA GLU A 219 -12.67 -10.09 1.03
C GLU A 219 -12.55 -8.85 0.12
N VAL A 220 -11.99 -9.04 -1.08
CA VAL A 220 -11.85 -7.98 -2.08
C VAL A 220 -13.15 -7.85 -2.86
N SER A 221 -14.04 -6.97 -2.39
CA SER A 221 -15.36 -6.72 -2.98
C SER A 221 -15.42 -5.47 -3.86
N PHE A 222 -14.28 -4.96 -4.31
CA PHE A 222 -14.16 -3.78 -5.16
C PHE A 222 -13.36 -4.11 -6.42
N PRO A 223 -13.58 -3.44 -7.57
CA PRO A 223 -12.91 -3.77 -8.82
C PRO A 223 -11.40 -3.40 -8.79
N PRO A 224 -10.57 -3.91 -9.72
CA PRO A 224 -9.13 -3.62 -9.75
C PRO A 224 -8.80 -2.13 -9.66
N THR A 225 -7.78 -1.77 -8.89
CA THR A 225 -7.40 -0.37 -8.62
C THR A 225 -6.34 0.18 -9.59
N PHE A 226 -5.98 -0.59 -10.63
CA PHE A 226 -4.99 -0.22 -11.63
C PHE A 226 -5.25 -0.97 -12.96
N LYS A 227 -4.98 -0.40 -14.14
CA LYS A 227 -4.53 0.98 -14.44
C LYS A 227 -5.68 1.79 -15.05
N PHE A 228 -5.80 3.05 -14.67
CA PHE A 228 -6.76 3.97 -15.25
C PHE A 228 -6.12 4.96 -16.22
N ASP A 229 -6.89 5.44 -17.19
CA ASP A 229 -6.54 6.63 -17.96
C ASP A 229 -6.53 7.85 -17.01
N LYS A 230 -5.47 8.66 -17.10
CA LYS A 230 -5.24 9.78 -16.16
C LYS A 230 -6.47 10.70 -16.11
N GLY A 231 -6.96 10.94 -14.89
CA GLY A 231 -8.12 11.81 -14.64
C GLY A 231 -9.48 11.15 -14.88
N THR A 232 -9.53 9.84 -15.12
CA THR A 232 -10.78 9.10 -15.37
C THR A 232 -10.86 7.84 -14.51
N GLU A 233 -12.05 7.23 -14.47
CA GLU A 233 -12.27 5.89 -13.90
C GLU A 233 -12.26 4.79 -14.99
N ILE A 234 -11.82 5.12 -16.20
CA ILE A 234 -11.78 4.20 -17.34
C ILE A 234 -10.46 3.43 -17.28
N TYR A 235 -10.54 2.09 -17.32
CA TYR A 235 -9.35 1.25 -17.40
C TYR A 235 -8.58 1.52 -18.71
N ASP A 236 -7.26 1.63 -18.59
CA ASP A 236 -6.32 2.10 -19.62
C ASP A 236 -6.73 1.69 -21.05
N SER A 237 -7.19 2.68 -21.82
CA SER A 237 -7.74 2.48 -23.16
C SER A 237 -6.67 2.27 -24.23
N ARG A 238 -5.38 2.46 -23.93
CA ARG A 238 -4.29 2.38 -24.94
C ARG A 238 -4.11 1.00 -25.58
N PHE A 239 -4.59 -0.07 -24.96
CA PHE A 239 -4.65 -1.40 -25.59
C PHE A 239 -5.73 -1.53 -26.68
N ILE A 240 -6.72 -0.63 -26.73
CA ILE A 240 -7.71 -0.59 -27.82
C ILE A 240 -7.10 0.06 -29.07
N VAL A 241 -6.17 1.00 -28.90
CA VAL A 241 -5.56 1.71 -30.03
C VAL A 241 -4.60 0.81 -30.81
N ASP A 242 -3.80 -0.04 -30.14
CA ASP A 242 -2.87 -0.95 -30.82
C ASP A 242 -3.54 -2.04 -31.68
N VAL A 243 -4.83 -2.35 -31.47
CA VAL A 243 -5.58 -3.30 -32.30
C VAL A 243 -6.11 -2.64 -33.59
N PHE A 244 -6.24 -1.32 -33.61
CA PHE A 244 -6.77 -0.57 -34.77
C PHE A 244 -5.72 0.32 -35.48
N ASP A 245 -4.52 0.49 -34.93
CA ASP A 245 -3.50 1.40 -35.50
C ASP A 245 -2.45 0.70 -36.39
N HIS A 246 -2.65 -0.57 -36.75
CA HIS A 246 -1.85 -1.26 -37.77
C HIS A 246 -2.29 -0.99 -39.22
N GLU A 247 -3.26 -0.10 -39.45
CA GLU A 247 -3.71 0.32 -40.80
C GLU A 247 -3.50 1.80 -41.15
N ARG A 248 -2.56 2.52 -40.51
CA ARG A 248 -2.07 3.79 -41.09
C ARG A 248 -0.54 3.84 -41.16
N ARG A 249 -0.03 3.21 -42.21
CA ARG A 249 1.17 3.68 -42.89
C ARG A 249 0.91 5.04 -43.55
N ASP A 250 1.98 5.83 -43.60
CA ASP A 250 2.23 6.97 -44.48
C ASP A 250 1.47 8.29 -44.21
N LEU A 251 2.18 9.30 -43.68
CA LEU A 251 2.55 10.54 -44.39
C LEU A 251 3.02 11.64 -43.41
N CYS A 252 4.28 12.07 -43.60
CA CYS A 252 5.00 13.27 -43.11
C CYS A 252 5.20 13.47 -41.61
#